data_AF-A0A9E5TDG8-F1
#
_entry.id   AF-A0A9E5TDG8-F1
#
_cell.length_a   1.000
_cell.length_b   1.000
_cell.length_c   1.000
_cell.angle_alpha   90.00
_cell.angle_beta   90.00
_cell.angle_gamma   90.00
#
_symmetry.space_group_name_H-M   'P 1'
#
loop_
_entity.id
_entity.type
_entity.pdbx_description
1 polymer ?
#
loop_
_entity_poly.entity_id
_entity_poly.type
_entity_poly.pdbx_seq_one_letter_code
_entity_poly.pdbx_strand_id
1 'polypeptide(L)'
;MRFLLLGSSAAEGYPGLFCDCEQCRQARAAGGRNLRLRTSALINDDLLIDPGPDLLASIQRHRLCLAELRFTLITHFHEDHWLLDNLLYHHQWFRGVEVPTLHL
;
A
#
# COMPACT_ATOMS: atom_id res chain seq x y z
N MET A 1 -20.26 -2.40 -1.36
CA MET A 1 -19.03 -2.40 -0.54
C MET A 1 -17.95 -3.12 -1.33
N ARG A 2 -16.80 -2.48 -1.55
CA ARG A 2 -15.64 -3.08 -2.24
C ARG A 2 -14.47 -3.15 -1.27
N PHE A 3 -13.79 -4.30 -1.24
CA PHE A 3 -12.60 -4.52 -0.43
C PHE A 3 -11.46 -4.91 -1.38
N LEU A 4 -10.39 -4.12 -1.39
CA LEU A 4 -9.21 -4.38 -2.22
C LEU A 4 -7.97 -4.54 -1.34
N LEU A 5 -7.29 -5.68 -1.48
CA LEU A 5 -5.97 -5.88 -0.91
C LEU A 5 -4.93 -5.19 -1.80
N LEU A 6 -4.25 -4.20 -1.23
CA LEU A 6 -3.12 -3.52 -1.85
C LEU A 6 -1.81 -4.29 -1.63
N GLY A 7 -1.75 -5.07 -0.55
CA GLY A 7 -0.70 -6.04 -0.29
C GLY A 7 -1.15 -7.08 0.74
N SER A 8 -0.39 -8.15 0.86
CA SER A 8 -0.77 -9.31 1.68
C SER A 8 0.42 -10.11 2.22
N SER A 9 1.60 -9.49 2.25
CA SER A 9 2.77 -10.03 2.93
C SER A 9 2.99 -9.40 4.30
N ALA A 10 3.85 -10.04 5.09
CA ALA A 10 4.39 -9.48 6.32
C ALA A 10 5.41 -8.36 6.04
N ALA A 11 6.06 -7.86 7.09
CA ALA A 11 6.99 -6.73 7.07
C ALA A 11 8.12 -6.81 6.02
N GLU A 12 8.55 -8.01 5.66
CA GLU A 12 9.65 -8.22 4.71
C GLU A 12 9.21 -8.22 3.22
N GLY A 13 7.91 -8.12 2.94
CA GLY A 13 7.37 -8.36 1.60
C GLY A 13 7.43 -9.85 1.23
N TYR A 14 7.15 -10.21 -0.01
CA TYR A 14 7.42 -11.56 -0.52
C TYR A 14 7.58 -11.55 -2.03
N PRO A 15 8.63 -12.16 -2.59
CA PRO A 15 9.77 -12.85 -1.95
C PRO A 15 10.63 -11.95 -1.05
N GLY A 16 11.22 -12.51 0.00
CA GLY A 16 12.07 -11.74 0.92
C GLY A 16 13.37 -11.27 0.24
N LEU A 17 13.86 -10.08 0.61
CA LEU A 17 14.97 -9.40 -0.07
C LEU A 17 16.25 -10.25 -0.17
N PHE A 18 16.62 -10.93 0.92
CA PHE A 18 17.83 -11.75 1.02
C PHE A 18 17.54 -13.25 1.09
N CYS A 19 16.32 -13.68 0.75
CA CYS A 19 15.91 -15.08 0.86
C CYS A 19 16.06 -15.83 -0.47
N ASP A 20 16.84 -16.91 -0.50
CA ASP A 20 16.95 -17.80 -1.66
C ASP A 20 16.38 -19.20 -1.37
N CYS A 21 15.31 -19.30 -0.59
CA CYS A 21 14.59 -20.57 -0.47
C CYS A 21 13.90 -20.93 -1.80
N GLU A 22 13.53 -22.20 -1.94
CA GLU A 22 12.84 -22.71 -3.14
C GLU A 22 11.59 -21.89 -3.49
N GLN A 23 10.78 -21.55 -2.48
CA GLN A 23 9.53 -20.81 -2.66
C GLN A 23 9.80 -19.38 -3.15
N CYS A 24 10.80 -18.70 -2.60
CA CYS A 24 11.19 -17.37 -3.05
C CYS A 24 11.70 -17.39 -4.49
N ARG A 25 12.53 -18.37 -4.87
CA ARG A 25 12.97 -18.54 -6.27
C ARG A 25 11.80 -18.76 -7.22
N GLN A 26 10.89 -19.66 -6.87
CA GLN A 26 9.70 -19.95 -7.67
C GLN A 26 8.81 -18.71 -7.83
N ALA A 27 8.58 -17.96 -6.75
CA ALA A 27 7.78 -16.75 -6.79
C ALA A 27 8.42 -15.63 -7.62
N ARG A 28 9.76 -15.45 -7.54
CA ARG A 28 10.50 -14.52 -8.43
C ARG A 28 10.36 -14.92 -9.90
N ALA A 29 10.56 -16.20 -10.21
CA ALA A 29 10.46 -16.71 -11.58
C ALA A 29 9.04 -16.60 -12.15
N ALA A 30 8.02 -16.85 -11.32
CA ALA A 30 6.62 -16.79 -11.74
C ALA A 30 6.08 -15.36 -11.83
N GLY A 31 6.63 -14.42 -11.05
CA GLY A 31 6.23 -13.01 -11.07
C GLY A 31 4.74 -12.78 -10.76
N GLY A 32 4.22 -11.63 -11.22
CA GLY A 32 2.78 -11.31 -11.17
C GLY A 32 2.18 -11.38 -9.77
N ARG A 33 1.17 -12.23 -9.57
CA ARG A 33 0.48 -12.39 -8.27
C ARG A 33 1.36 -13.03 -7.18
N ASN A 34 2.48 -13.65 -7.56
CA ASN A 34 3.39 -14.28 -6.61
C ASN A 34 4.33 -13.27 -5.93
N LEU A 35 4.39 -12.04 -6.45
CA LEU A 35 5.05 -10.91 -5.81
C LEU A 35 4.02 -10.15 -4.96
N ARG A 36 4.21 -10.19 -3.64
CA ARG A 36 3.31 -9.62 -2.64
C ARG A 36 3.99 -8.46 -1.93
N LEU A 37 3.33 -7.31 -1.99
CA LEU A 37 3.66 -6.13 -1.20
C LEU A 37 3.23 -6.32 0.26
N ARG A 38 3.79 -5.52 1.16
CA ARG A 38 3.40 -5.44 2.58
C ARG A 38 1.92 -5.16 2.74
N THR A 39 1.34 -5.66 3.83
CA THR A 39 -0.10 -5.60 4.08
C THR A 39 -0.63 -4.16 4.01
N SER A 40 -1.71 -3.98 3.24
CA SER A 40 -2.46 -2.74 3.13
C SER A 40 -3.77 -3.03 2.40
N ALA A 41 -4.81 -2.25 2.69
CA ALA A 41 -6.11 -2.43 2.05
C ALA A 41 -6.81 -1.10 1.76
N LEU A 42 -7.57 -1.08 0.66
CA LEU A 42 -8.47 0.02 0.31
C LEU A 42 -9.92 -0.46 0.36
N ILE A 43 -10.73 0.21 1.17
CA ILE A 43 -12.16 -0.04 1.26
C ILE A 43 -12.89 1.03 0.47
N ASN A 44 -13.70 0.59 -0.49
CA ASN A 44 -14.31 1.43 -1.52
C ASN A 44 -13.22 2.28 -2.19
N ASP A 45 -13.21 3.60 -1.97
CA ASP A 45 -12.19 4.54 -2.47
C ASP A 45 -11.77 5.56 -1.39
N ASP A 46 -12.33 5.47 -0.19
CA ASP A 46 -12.29 6.55 0.80
C ASP A 46 -11.68 6.14 2.15
N LEU A 47 -11.42 4.85 2.38
CA LEU A 47 -10.74 4.33 3.57
C LEU A 47 -9.52 3.49 3.20
N LEU A 48 -8.33 3.98 3.53
CA LEU A 48 -7.05 3.30 3.39
C LEU A 48 -6.60 2.72 4.73
N ILE A 49 -6.20 1.45 4.75
CA ILE A 49 -5.69 0.78 5.96
C ILE A 49 -4.19 0.55 5.75
N ASP A 50 -3.39 0.95 6.74
CA ASP A 50 -1.94 0.79 6.79
C ASP A 50 -1.23 1.34 5.54
N PRO A 51 -1.04 2.68 5.43
CA PRO A 51 -0.35 3.32 4.30
C PRO A 51 1.18 3.15 4.37
N GLY A 52 1.62 1.90 4.35
CA GLY A 52 3.03 1.51 4.45
C GLY A 52 3.89 1.82 3.20
N PRO A 53 5.16 1.42 3.20
CA PRO A 53 6.16 1.82 2.19
C PRO A 53 5.82 1.43 0.75
N ASP A 54 5.02 0.38 0.57
CA ASP A 54 4.68 -0.15 -0.75
C ASP A 54 3.44 0.53 -1.38
N LEU A 55 2.84 1.53 -0.72
CA LEU A 55 1.60 2.17 -1.16
C LEU A 55 1.65 2.65 -2.61
N LEU A 56 2.67 3.45 -2.97
CA LEU A 56 2.81 3.97 -4.34
C LEU A 56 2.86 2.85 -5.38
N ALA A 57 3.66 1.81 -5.13
CA ALA A 57 3.79 0.68 -6.02
C ALA A 57 2.45 -0.05 -6.20
N SER A 58 1.68 -0.21 -5.13
CA SER A 58 0.37 -0.85 -5.18
C SER A 58 -0.67 -0.01 -5.95
N ILE A 59 -0.76 1.29 -5.66
CA ILE A 59 -1.66 2.21 -6.36
C ILE A 59 -1.37 2.22 -7.87
N GLN A 60 -0.09 2.24 -8.27
CA GLN A 60 0.31 2.14 -9.67
C GLN A 60 -0.08 0.79 -10.29
N ARG A 61 0.17 -0.33 -9.59
CA ARG A 61 -0.19 -1.69 -10.04
C ARG A 61 -1.69 -1.83 -10.28
N HIS A 62 -2.51 -1.23 -9.43
CA HIS A 62 -3.97 -1.29 -9.51
C HIS A 62 -4.59 -0.14 -10.34
N ARG A 63 -3.78 0.80 -10.83
CA ARG A 63 -4.22 1.99 -11.58
C ARG A 63 -5.26 2.82 -10.81
N LEU A 64 -5.01 3.02 -9.53
CA LEU A 64 -5.90 3.73 -8.62
C LEU A 64 -5.49 5.21 -8.49
N CYS A 65 -6.43 6.02 -8.01
CA CYS A 65 -6.21 7.41 -7.59
C CYS A 65 -6.75 7.57 -6.17
N LEU A 66 -5.96 8.15 -5.26
CA LEU A 66 -6.36 8.39 -3.87
C LEU A 66 -6.95 9.80 -3.65
N ALA A 67 -7.38 10.49 -4.72
CA ALA A 67 -7.93 11.85 -4.60
C ALA A 67 -9.22 11.91 -3.77
N GLU A 68 -9.98 10.83 -3.71
CA GLU A 68 -11.21 10.71 -2.92
C GLU A 68 -10.97 10.14 -1.51
N LEU A 69 -9.71 9.96 -1.11
CA LEU A 69 -9.37 9.39 0.20
C LEU A 69 -9.81 10.34 1.32
N ARG A 70 -10.53 9.81 2.31
CA ARG A 70 -11.06 10.59 3.44
C ARG A 70 -10.57 10.09 4.78
N PHE A 71 -10.29 8.80 4.87
CA PHE A 71 -9.94 8.14 6.11
C PHE A 71 -8.71 7.26 5.88
N THR A 72 -7.81 7.30 6.86
CA THR A 72 -6.71 6.37 6.97
C THR A 72 -6.79 5.71 8.34
N LEU A 73 -6.72 4.39 8.39
CA LEU A 73 -6.61 3.64 9.63
C LEU A 73 -5.21 3.04 9.73
N ILE A 74 -4.46 3.42 10.75
CA ILE A 74 -3.15 2.84 11.06
C ILE A 74 -3.37 1.85 12.20
N THR A 75 -3.14 0.56 11.94
CA THR A 75 -3.41 -0.48 12.95
C THR A 75 -2.40 -0.42 14.10
N HIS A 76 -1.13 -0.15 13.79
CA HIS A 76 -0.05 0.03 14.77
C HIS A 76 1.19 0.70 14.14
N PHE A 77 2.16 1.09 14.97
CA PHE A 77 3.30 1.92 14.58
C PHE A 77 4.57 1.13 14.22
N HIS A 78 4.45 0.12 13.36
CA HIS A 78 5.60 -0.48 12.70
C HIS A 78 5.81 0.11 11.30
N GLU A 79 7.06 0.13 10.84
CA GLU A 79 7.47 0.77 9.59
C GLU A 79 6.81 0.17 8.34
N ASP A 80 6.38 -1.08 8.41
CA ASP A 80 5.70 -1.77 7.31
C ASP A 80 4.20 -1.42 7.21
N HIS A 81 3.63 -0.80 8.24
CA HIS A 81 2.24 -0.34 8.28
C HIS A 81 2.12 1.17 8.09
N TRP A 82 3.21 1.91 8.27
CA TRP A 82 3.20 3.37 8.30
C TRP A 82 4.46 3.98 7.70
N LEU A 83 4.29 4.77 6.64
CA LEU A 83 5.30 5.68 6.14
C LEU A 83 4.74 7.10 6.09
N LEU A 84 5.28 7.99 6.95
CA LEU A 84 4.81 9.37 7.10
C LEU A 84 4.75 10.12 5.75
N ASP A 85 5.76 9.93 4.90
CA ASP A 85 5.86 10.64 3.62
C ASP A 85 4.65 10.39 2.71
N ASN A 86 4.06 9.20 2.74
CA ASN A 86 2.85 8.90 1.96
C ASN A 86 1.69 9.83 2.31
N LEU A 87 1.58 10.25 3.57
CA LEU A 87 0.54 11.19 3.99
C LEU A 87 0.91 12.65 3.70
N LEU A 88 2.19 13.00 3.77
CA LEU A 88 2.64 14.36 3.47
C LEU A 88 2.32 14.75 2.03
N TYR A 89 2.27 13.78 1.11
CA TYR A 89 1.85 13.98 -0.27
C TYR A 89 0.36 14.33 -0.44
N HIS A 90 -0.45 14.30 0.62
CA HIS A 90 -1.81 14.86 0.62
C HIS A 90 -1.80 16.41 0.63
N HIS A 91 -0.67 17.03 0.97
CA HIS A 91 -0.53 18.48 1.01
C HIS A 91 -0.79 19.12 -0.36
N GLN A 92 -1.34 20.34 -0.36
CA GLN A 92 -1.80 21.04 -1.56
C GLN A 92 -0.73 21.23 -2.66
N TRP A 93 0.56 21.22 -2.29
CA TRP A 93 1.66 21.34 -3.26
C TRP A 93 1.86 20.10 -4.14
N PHE A 94 1.38 18.94 -3.70
CA PHE A 94 1.57 17.66 -4.41
C PHE A 94 0.32 17.23 -5.19
N ARG A 95 -0.80 17.95 -5.05
CA ARG A 95 -2.07 17.62 -5.69
C ARG A 95 -2.44 18.65 -6.76
N GLY A 96 -2.90 18.16 -7.91
CA GLY A 96 -3.40 18.99 -9.01
C GLY A 96 -4.90 19.33 -8.91
N VAL A 97 -5.58 18.84 -7.87
CA VAL A 97 -7.01 19.04 -7.62
C VAL A 97 -7.25 19.30 -6.14
N GLU A 98 -8.41 19.88 -5.81
CA GLU A 98 -8.91 19.87 -4.45
C GLU A 98 -9.28 18.43 -4.06
N VAL A 99 -8.97 18.05 -2.83
CA VAL A 99 -9.24 16.73 -2.27
C VAL A 99 -9.88 16.89 -0.89
N PRO A 100 -10.65 15.90 -0.40
CA PRO A 100 -11.28 15.97 0.91
C PRO A 100 -10.27 16.14 2.05
N THR A 101 -10.76 16.51 3.23
CA THR A 101 -9.97 16.42 4.45
C THR A 101 -9.66 14.94 4.73
N LEU A 102 -8.37 14.66 4.95
CA LEU A 102 -7.92 13.35 5.37
C LEU A 102 -7.98 13.25 6.90
N HIS A 103 -8.71 12.24 7.39
CA HIS A 103 -8.84 11.89 8.79
C HIS A 103 -7.96 10.68 9.11
N LEU A 104 -7.23 10.76 10.22
CA LEU A 104 -6.33 9.73 10.74
C LEU A 104 -6.91 9.09 12.01
#